data_AF-A0A7M3XN91-F1
#
_entry.id   AF-A0A7M3XN91-F1
#
_cell.length_a   1.000
_cell.length_b   1.000
_cell.length_c   1.000
_cell.angle_alpha   90.00
_cell.angle_beta   90.00
_cell.angle_gamma   90.00
#
_symmetry.space_group_name_H-M   'P 1'
#
loop_
_entity.id
_entity.type
_entity.pdbx_description
1 polymer ?
#
loop_
_entity_poly.entity_id
_entity_poly.type
_entity_poly.pdbx_seq_one_letter_code
_entity_poly.pdbx_strand_id
1 'polypeptide(L)'
;FSAVGSSDPDADAMTFTWTFGDGNTGTGLTTSHSYAQPGEYSAKLAVSDGTHEVTTSLLITVIDSTAREPHAEISPNKDDNCEGDSPPNGDFVMIWVCEDKEIDDRQVSVSTTVP
;
A
#
# COMPACT_ATOMS: atom_id res chain seq x y z
N PHE A 1 7.95 8.85 -19.58
CA PHE A 1 6.98 9.93 -19.83
C PHE A 1 7.05 10.35 -21.29
N SER A 2 5.90 10.56 -21.92
CA SER A 2 5.83 10.87 -23.36
C SER A 2 4.69 11.85 -23.63
N ALA A 3 4.99 12.89 -24.41
CA ALA A 3 4.04 13.88 -24.91
C ALA A 3 3.86 13.79 -26.44
N VAL A 4 4.19 12.64 -27.05
CA VAL A 4 4.09 12.44 -28.52
C VAL A 4 2.68 12.63 -29.09
N GLY A 5 1.65 12.59 -28.24
CA GLY A 5 0.26 12.86 -28.62
C GLY A 5 -0.15 14.33 -28.52
N SER A 6 0.73 15.23 -28.08
CA SER A 6 0.48 16.68 -28.04
C SER A 6 0.49 17.26 -29.46
N SER A 7 -0.39 18.23 -29.68
CA SER A 7 -0.57 18.89 -30.98
C SER A 7 -0.92 20.35 -30.77
N ASP A 8 -0.45 21.19 -31.68
CA ASP A 8 -0.82 22.59 -31.79
C ASP A 8 -1.61 22.81 -33.10
N PRO A 9 -2.80 23.43 -33.09
CA PRO A 9 -3.60 23.66 -34.30
C PRO A 9 -2.93 24.59 -35.33
N ASP A 10 -2.10 25.52 -34.88
CA ASP A 10 -1.40 26.49 -35.71
C ASP A 10 -0.03 25.96 -36.18
N ALA A 11 0.33 24.75 -35.73
CA ALA A 11 1.58 24.04 -36.01
C ALA A 11 2.83 24.78 -35.51
N ASP A 12 2.70 25.53 -34.43
CA ASP A 12 3.81 26.21 -33.78
C ASP A 12 4.78 25.24 -33.10
N ALA A 13 6.02 25.71 -32.89
CA ALA A 13 7.05 24.91 -32.24
C ALA A 13 6.74 24.77 -30.74
N MET A 14 6.45 23.54 -30.31
CA MET A 14 6.12 23.25 -28.91
C MET A 14 7.34 22.97 -28.04
N THR A 15 7.27 23.44 -26.79
CA THR A 15 8.20 23.12 -25.70
C THR A 15 7.50 22.32 -24.61
N PHE A 16 8.26 21.44 -23.94
CA PHE A 16 7.70 20.46 -23.00
C PHE A 16 8.49 20.47 -21.70
N THR A 17 7.80 20.71 -20.59
CA THR A 17 8.37 20.68 -19.24
C THR A 17 7.60 19.71 -18.36
N TRP A 18 8.31 18.90 -17.60
CA TRP A 18 7.75 17.88 -16.73
C TRP A 18 8.12 18.19 -15.28
N THR A 19 7.16 18.06 -14.38
CA THR A 19 7.38 18.00 -12.92
C THR A 19 6.84 16.67 -12.42
N PHE A 20 7.66 15.86 -11.77
CA PHE A 20 7.29 14.47 -11.47
C PHE A 20 6.51 14.29 -10.16
N GLY A 21 6.35 15.35 -9.36
CA GLY A 21 5.63 15.32 -8.09
C GLY A 21 6.49 14.95 -6.87
N ASP A 22 7.76 14.60 -7.07
CA ASP A 22 8.75 14.29 -6.04
C ASP A 22 9.82 15.38 -5.87
N GLY A 23 9.60 16.55 -6.48
CA GLY A 23 10.55 17.66 -6.53
C GLY A 23 11.49 17.65 -7.73
N ASN A 24 11.55 16.55 -8.50
CA ASN A 24 12.37 16.48 -9.71
C ASN A 24 11.62 16.98 -10.94
N THR A 25 12.38 17.40 -11.94
CA THR A 25 11.87 17.93 -13.21
C THR A 25 12.57 17.29 -14.41
N GLY A 26 11.93 17.39 -15.58
CA GLY A 26 12.49 16.96 -16.84
C GLY A 26 12.00 17.86 -17.99
N THR A 27 12.64 17.76 -19.14
CA THR A 27 12.29 18.54 -20.33
C THR A 27 12.28 17.67 -21.58
N GLY A 28 11.58 18.13 -22.62
CA GLY A 28 11.54 17.48 -23.92
C GLY A 28 10.30 16.62 -24.15
N LEU A 29 10.09 16.26 -25.41
CA LEU A 29 8.92 15.49 -25.86
C LEU A 29 8.80 14.13 -25.16
N THR A 30 9.95 13.50 -24.87
CA THR A 30 10.05 12.27 -24.08
C THR A 30 11.09 12.46 -22.98
N THR A 31 10.83 11.85 -21.82
CA THR A 31 11.77 11.85 -20.70
C THR A 31 11.56 10.62 -19.80
N SER A 32 12.60 10.23 -19.07
CA SER A 32 12.60 9.13 -18.11
C SER A 32 12.81 9.66 -16.70
N HIS A 33 12.06 9.13 -15.74
CA HIS A 33 12.21 9.44 -14.32
C HIS A 33 11.95 8.20 -13.47
N SER A 34 12.63 8.10 -12.34
CA SER A 34 12.52 6.98 -11.39
C SER A 34 12.24 7.53 -10.00
N TYR A 35 11.19 7.00 -9.36
CA TYR A 35 10.82 7.36 -8.01
C TYR A 35 11.58 6.50 -7.00
N ALA A 36 12.25 7.14 -6.04
CA ALA A 36 13.09 6.45 -5.07
C ALA A 36 12.28 5.82 -3.92
N GLN A 37 11.11 6.38 -3.60
CA GLN A 37 10.28 5.92 -2.49
C GLN A 37 8.89 5.51 -2.99
N PRO A 38 8.24 4.55 -2.31
CA PRO A 38 6.81 4.29 -2.47
C PRO A 38 5.99 5.53 -2.12
N GLY A 39 4.88 5.74 -2.81
CA GLY A 39 4.01 6.87 -2.60
C GLY A 39 3.15 7.21 -3.81
N GLU A 40 2.31 8.22 -3.67
CA GLU A 40 1.53 8.79 -4.76
C GLU A 40 2.18 10.08 -5.25
N TYR A 41 2.41 10.17 -6.56
CA TYR A 41 3.06 11.29 -7.20
C TYR A 41 2.17 11.86 -8.30
N SER A 42 1.93 13.16 -8.27
CA SER A 42 1.23 13.87 -9.35
C SER A 42 2.24 14.37 -10.37
N ALA A 43 2.44 13.59 -11.43
CA ALA A 43 3.29 13.99 -12.55
C ALA A 43 2.52 14.96 -13.45
N LYS A 44 3.07 16.14 -13.68
CA LYS A 44 2.47 17.21 -14.48
C LYS A 44 3.34 17.51 -15.70
N LEU A 45 2.69 17.64 -16.85
CA LEU A 45 3.24 18.12 -18.10
C LEU A 45 2.75 19.55 -18.34
N ALA A 46 3.66 20.45 -18.69
CA ALA A 46 3.38 21.75 -19.27
C ALA A 46 3.86 21.77 -20.73
N VAL A 47 2.97 22.15 -21.64
CA VAL A 47 3.25 22.30 -23.07
C VAL A 47 3.01 23.76 -23.44
N SER A 48 3.98 24.40 -24.09
CA SER A 48 3.86 25.77 -24.58
C SER A 48 4.21 25.86 -26.06
N ASP A 49 3.41 26.61 -26.82
CA ASP A 49 3.63 26.98 -28.23
C ASP A 49 4.42 28.31 -28.37
N GLY A 50 4.85 28.91 -27.25
CA GLY A 50 5.51 30.22 -27.20
C GLY A 50 4.58 31.42 -26.94
N THR A 51 3.27 31.24 -27.08
CA THR A 51 2.23 32.25 -26.80
C THR A 51 1.32 31.84 -25.64
N HIS A 52 0.94 30.57 -25.61
CA HIS A 52 0.11 29.93 -24.61
C HIS A 52 0.85 28.78 -23.94
N GLU A 53 0.35 28.40 -22.77
CA GLU A 53 0.78 27.20 -22.06
C GLU A 53 -0.45 26.45 -21.58
N VAL A 54 -0.47 25.14 -21.80
CA VAL A 54 -1.46 24.22 -21.25
C VAL A 54 -0.76 23.21 -20.35
N THR A 55 -1.45 22.78 -19.30
CA THR A 55 -0.91 21.78 -18.39
C THR A 55 -1.89 20.64 -18.17
N THR A 56 -1.36 19.44 -17.98
CA THR A 56 -2.11 18.24 -17.64
C THR A 56 -1.36 17.41 -16.60
N SER A 57 -2.08 16.62 -15.80
CA SER A 57 -1.51 15.84 -14.71
C SER A 57 -1.96 14.39 -14.76
N LEU A 58 -1.07 13.49 -14.33
CA LEU A 58 -1.28 12.06 -14.17
C LEU A 58 -0.86 11.64 -12.76
N LEU A 59 -1.74 10.94 -12.05
CA LEU A 59 -1.40 10.33 -10.76
C LEU A 59 -0.65 9.02 -10.98
N ILE A 60 0.50 8.88 -10.32
CA ILE A 60 1.34 7.69 -10.36
C ILE A 60 1.44 7.13 -8.95
N THR A 61 1.07 5.86 -8.78
CA THR A 61 1.23 5.13 -7.53
C THR A 61 2.46 4.25 -7.62
N VAL A 62 3.45 4.53 -6.77
CA VAL A 62 4.66 3.73 -6.63
C VAL A 62 4.48 2.85 -5.40
N ILE A 63 4.50 1.54 -5.60
CA ILE A 63 4.36 0.57 -4.52
C ILE A 63 5.73 0.09 -4.05
N ASP A 64 5.81 -0.22 -2.75
CA ASP A 64 7.00 -0.85 -2.20
C ASP A 64 7.09 -2.29 -2.68
N SER A 65 8.04 -2.56 -3.57
CA SER A 65 8.31 -3.91 -4.08
C SER A 65 8.75 -4.90 -2.99
N THR A 66 9.15 -4.41 -1.81
CA THR A 66 9.58 -5.23 -0.67
C THR A 66 8.51 -5.39 0.41
N ALA A 67 7.38 -4.68 0.31
CA ALA A 67 6.27 -4.84 1.25
C ALA A 67 5.73 -6.28 1.16
N ARG A 68 5.73 -6.98 2.29
CA ARG A 68 5.10 -8.30 2.45
C ARG A 68 3.81 -8.13 3.23
N GLU A 69 2.78 -8.86 2.84
CA GLU A 69 1.53 -8.91 3.59
C GLU A 69 1.77 -9.43 5.02
N PRO A 70 1.11 -8.87 6.05
CA PRO A 70 1.23 -9.38 7.40
C PRO A 70 0.61 -10.78 7.51
N HIS A 71 1.38 -11.74 8.02
CA HIS A 71 0.88 -13.06 8.37
C HIS A 71 0.45 -13.08 9.83
N ALA A 72 -0.83 -13.35 10.09
CA ALA A 72 -1.37 -13.56 11.43
C ALA A 72 -1.73 -15.03 11.62
N GLU A 73 -1.22 -15.65 12.68
CA GLU A 73 -1.55 -17.00 13.07
C GLU A 73 -1.87 -17.02 14.57
N ILE A 74 -2.92 -17.74 14.95
CA ILE A 74 -3.21 -18.10 16.33
C ILE A 74 -3.00 -19.61 16.42
N SER A 75 -1.95 -20.03 17.14
CA SER A 75 -1.72 -21.44 17.45
C SER A 75 -2.15 -21.74 18.89
N PRO A 76 -2.94 -22.80 19.12
CA PRO A 76 -3.37 -23.21 20.45
C PRO A 76 -2.31 -24.04 21.20
N ASN A 77 -1.04 -24.01 20.80
CA ASN A 77 0.01 -24.86 21.36
C ASN A 77 0.00 -24.82 22.89
N LYS A 78 -0.51 -25.93 23.44
CA LYS A 78 -0.40 -26.39 24.81
C LYS A 78 1.09 -26.37 25.19
N ASP A 79 1.45 -25.69 26.26
CA ASP A 79 2.75 -25.89 26.88
C ASP A 79 2.85 -27.38 27.27
N ASP A 80 3.89 -28.08 26.83
CA ASP A 80 4.03 -29.55 26.99
C ASP A 80 4.05 -29.99 28.47
N ASN A 81 4.05 -29.03 29.41
CA ASN A 81 3.91 -29.25 30.85
C ASN A 81 2.45 -29.31 31.36
N CYS A 82 1.45 -28.98 30.53
CA CYS A 82 0.06 -28.94 30.96
C CYS A 82 -0.61 -30.29 30.68
N GLU A 83 -0.47 -31.31 31.53
CA GLU A 83 -1.24 -32.53 31.32
C GLU A 83 -2.75 -32.24 31.43
N GLY A 84 -3.51 -32.66 30.42
CA GLY A 84 -4.96 -32.49 30.36
C GLY A 84 -5.50 -33.52 29.39
N ASP A 85 -6.43 -34.34 29.87
CA ASP A 85 -7.01 -35.46 29.13
C ASP A 85 -7.66 -34.99 27.82
N SER A 86 -7.55 -35.81 26.78
CA SER A 86 -8.24 -35.57 25.51
C SER A 86 -9.75 -35.44 25.75
N PRO A 87 -10.41 -34.41 25.19
CA PRO A 87 -11.85 -34.27 25.36
C PRO A 87 -12.58 -35.47 24.71
N PRO A 88 -13.61 -36.04 25.36
CA PRO A 88 -14.49 -37.02 24.71
C PRO A 88 -15.23 -36.35 23.54
N ASN A 89 -15.78 -37.08 22.56
CA ASN A 89 -16.36 -36.50 21.33
C ASN A 89 -17.53 -35.51 21.59
N GLY A 90 -17.50 -34.33 20.93
CA GLY A 90 -18.51 -33.26 20.97
C GLY A 90 -17.93 -31.86 20.65
N ASP A 91 -18.75 -30.81 20.71
CA ASP A 91 -18.29 -29.42 20.59
C ASP A 91 -17.91 -28.87 21.98
N PHE A 92 -16.66 -28.42 22.15
CA PHE A 92 -16.18 -27.88 23.43
C PHE A 92 -15.32 -26.63 23.24
N VAL A 93 -15.28 -25.82 24.31
CA VAL A 93 -14.31 -24.74 24.49
C VAL A 93 -13.16 -25.29 25.34
N MET A 94 -11.95 -25.34 24.79
CA MET A 94 -10.75 -25.65 25.59
C MET A 94 -10.36 -24.43 26.44
N ILE A 95 -10.35 -24.61 27.76
CA ILE A 95 -9.85 -23.63 28.71
C ILE A 95 -8.62 -24.24 29.39
N TRP A 96 -7.44 -23.66 29.15
CA TRP A 96 -6.21 -24.04 29.85
C TRP A 96 -6.17 -23.38 31.23
N VAL A 97 -6.38 -24.16 32.29
CA VAL A 97 -6.24 -23.70 33.69
C VAL A 97 -4.86 -24.11 34.18
N CYS A 98 -3.94 -23.15 34.29
CA CYS A 98 -2.69 -23.37 35.01
C CYS A 98 -2.97 -23.34 36.52
N GLU A 99 -2.40 -24.27 37.28
CA GLU A 99 -2.49 -24.31 38.74
C GLU A 99 -1.90 -23.03 39.34
N ASP A 100 -2.79 -22.07 39.59
CA ASP A 100 -2.95 -21.26 40.80
C ASP A 100 -3.50 -19.88 40.44
N LYS A 101 -4.84 -19.80 40.30
CA LYS A 101 -5.75 -18.81 40.93
C LYS A 101 -7.01 -18.53 40.09
N GLU A 102 -8.14 -18.79 40.75
CA GLU A 102 -9.53 -18.34 40.56
C GLU A 102 -10.17 -18.47 39.15
N ILE A 103 -11.29 -19.20 39.10
CA ILE A 103 -12.04 -19.59 37.89
C ILE A 103 -12.90 -18.43 37.33
N ASP A 104 -13.00 -17.34 38.06
CA ASP A 104 -14.01 -16.30 37.93
C ASP A 104 -13.58 -15.14 36.99
N ASP A 105 -12.29 -15.02 36.68
CA ASP A 105 -11.71 -13.83 36.04
C ASP A 105 -11.38 -13.98 34.54
N ARG A 106 -11.74 -15.09 33.88
CA ARG A 106 -11.39 -15.32 32.47
C ARG A 106 -12.58 -15.16 31.54
N GLN A 107 -12.97 -13.92 31.28
CA GLN A 107 -13.61 -13.59 30.01
C GLN A 107 -12.55 -13.16 29.00
N VAL A 108 -12.42 -13.93 27.91
CA VAL A 108 -11.80 -13.42 26.68
C VAL A 108 -12.81 -13.65 25.56
N SER A 109 -13.50 -12.58 25.16
CA SER A 109 -14.23 -12.53 23.90
C SER A 109 -13.29 -11.96 22.83
N VAL A 110 -12.97 -12.76 21.82
CA VAL A 110 -12.31 -12.27 20.60
C VAL A 110 -13.39 -12.14 19.52
N SER A 111 -13.66 -10.91 19.09
CA SER A 111 -14.40 -10.63 17.86
C SER A 111 -13.48 -9.92 16.87
N THR A 112 -13.39 -10.48 15.67
CA THR A 112 -12.78 -9.81 14.51
C THR A 112 -13.90 -9.53 13.51
N THR A 113 -14.25 -8.25 13.37
CA THR A 113 -14.99 -7.76 12.20
C THR A 113 -13.95 -7.26 11.21
N VAL A 114 -13.87 -7.91 10.04
CA VAL A 114 -13.13 -7.36 8.90
C VAL A 114 -14.03 -6.29 8.26
N PRO A 115 -13.53 -5.06 7.99
CA PRO A 115 -14.30 -4.04 7.28
C PRO A 115 -14.63 -4.43 5.84
#